data_AF-A0A2J0LWN1-F1
#
_entry.id   AF-A0A2J0LWN1-F1
#
_cell.length_a   1.000
_cell.length_b   1.000
_cell.length_c   1.000
_cell.angle_alpha   90.00
_cell.angle_beta   90.00
_cell.angle_gamma   90.00
#
_symmetry.space_group_name_H-M   'P 1'
#
loop_
_entity.id
_entity.type
_entity.pdbx_description
1 polymer ?
#
loop_
_entity_poly.entity_id
_entity_poly.type
_entity_poly.pdbx_seq_one_letter_code
_entity_poly.pdbx_strand_id
1 'polypeptide(L)'
;YVRSDGSNSPVRHKIRAPSFMSVPTAKASIVGQQVADASIILAAADPCYCCTERMAVIDKKTNKQVLSAQDLVRMGQEKTRKLWKP
;
A
#
# COMPACT_ATOMS: atom_id res chain seq x y z
N TYR A 1 10.38 -2.26 -8.84
CA TYR A 1 11.40 -3.31 -8.59
C TYR A 1 10.95 -4.59 -9.27
N VAL A 2 11.73 -5.05 -10.24
CA VAL A 2 11.50 -6.31 -10.96
C VAL A 2 12.67 -7.23 -10.67
N ARG A 3 12.41 -8.52 -10.44
CA ARG A 3 13.42 -9.56 -10.30
C ARG A 3 13.08 -10.73 -11.24
N SER A 4 14.06 -11.15 -12.03
CA SER A 4 14.01 -12.35 -12.87
C SER A 4 14.97 -13.41 -12.33
N ASP A 5 14.69 -14.67 -12.62
CA ASP A 5 15.55 -15.84 -12.42
C ASP A 5 16.18 -16.35 -13.73
N GLY A 6 16.04 -15.58 -14.82
CA GLY A 6 16.50 -15.97 -16.16
C GLY A 6 15.41 -16.66 -17.00
N SER A 7 14.23 -16.92 -16.45
CA SER A 7 13.07 -17.38 -17.22
C SER A 7 12.37 -16.24 -17.98
N ASN A 8 11.39 -16.59 -18.83
CA ASN A 8 10.58 -15.64 -19.60
C ASN A 8 9.55 -14.86 -18.76
N SER A 9 9.53 -15.02 -17.43
CA SER A 9 8.57 -14.35 -16.55
C SER A 9 9.22 -13.78 -15.30
N PRO A 10 8.81 -12.61 -14.81
CA PRO A 10 9.37 -12.04 -13.59
C PRO A 10 8.94 -12.86 -12.37
N VAL A 11 9.90 -13.34 -11.58
CA VAL A 11 9.65 -13.97 -10.28
C VAL A 11 9.05 -12.99 -9.28
N ARG A 12 9.39 -11.69 -9.41
CA ARG A 12 8.79 -10.63 -8.60
C ARG A 12 8.64 -9.35 -9.39
N HIS A 13 7.45 -8.77 -9.32
CA HIS A 13 7.18 -7.43 -9.84
C HIS A 13 6.53 -6.57 -8.74
N LYS A 14 7.34 -5.78 -8.03
CA LYS A 14 6.85 -4.81 -7.03
C LYS A 14 6.79 -3.42 -7.66
N ILE A 15 5.57 -2.96 -7.88
CA ILE A 15 5.28 -1.59 -8.34
C ILE A 15 5.21 -0.67 -7.11
N ARG A 16 5.85 0.50 -7.19
CA ARG A 16 5.76 1.59 -6.20
C ARG A 16 5.02 2.74 -6.88
N ALA A 17 3.74 2.90 -6.56
CA ALA A 17 2.95 4.01 -7.11
C ALA A 17 3.31 5.33 -6.40
N PRO A 18 3.16 6.48 -7.06
CA PRO A 18 3.37 7.80 -6.45
C PRO A 18 2.48 8.01 -5.21
N SER A 19 1.17 7.74 -5.34
CA SER A 19 0.20 7.90 -4.26
C SER A 19 0.50 7.05 -3.02
N PHE A 20 1.23 5.94 -3.16
CA PHE A 20 1.64 5.11 -2.02
C PHE A 20 2.59 5.85 -1.07
N MET A 21 3.36 6.82 -1.59
CA MET A 21 4.28 7.63 -0.79
C MET A 21 3.70 8.99 -0.39
N SER A 22 2.86 9.61 -1.25
CA SER A 22 2.31 10.94 -0.99
C SER A 22 1.10 10.92 -0.06
N VAL A 23 0.18 9.95 -0.17
CA VAL A 23 -1.06 9.95 0.63
C VAL A 23 -0.80 10.00 2.16
N PRO A 24 0.18 9.26 2.72
CA PRO A 24 0.49 9.37 4.15
C PRO A 24 0.95 10.75 4.62
N THR A 25 1.49 11.59 3.73
CA THR A 25 1.96 12.94 4.12
C THR A 25 0.80 13.87 4.45
N ALA A 26 -0.38 13.63 3.86
CA ALA A 26 -1.59 14.40 4.17
C ALA A 26 -1.90 14.37 5.67
N LYS A 27 -1.66 13.24 6.37
CA LYS A 27 -1.85 13.14 7.82
C LYS A 27 -1.04 14.19 8.59
N ALA A 28 0.23 14.39 8.21
CA ALA A 28 1.09 15.37 8.86
C ALA A 28 0.69 16.81 8.50
N SER A 29 0.28 17.03 7.24
CA SER A 29 -0.13 18.35 6.73
C SER A 29 -1.46 18.86 7.29
N ILE A 30 -2.37 17.97 7.71
CA ILE A 30 -3.68 18.34 8.26
C ILE A 30 -3.59 18.82 9.72
N VAL A 31 -2.54 18.43 10.46
CA VAL A 31 -2.40 18.80 11.88
C VAL A 31 -2.27 20.31 12.02
N GLY A 32 -3.18 20.92 12.79
CA GLY A 32 -3.22 22.36 13.03
C GLY A 32 -4.06 23.18 12.04
N GLN A 33 -4.68 22.55 11.04
CA GLN A 33 -5.57 23.20 10.06
C GLN A 33 -7.04 23.10 10.47
N GLN A 34 -7.94 23.81 9.78
CA GLN A 34 -9.38 23.65 10.01
C GLN A 34 -9.88 22.33 9.43
N VAL A 35 -10.98 21.81 9.97
CA VAL A 35 -11.60 20.56 9.50
C VAL A 35 -11.98 20.64 8.02
N ALA A 36 -12.38 21.83 7.53
CA ALA A 36 -12.70 22.06 6.13
C ALA A 36 -11.48 21.85 5.20
N ASP A 37 -10.29 22.29 5.65
CA ASP A 37 -9.05 22.22 4.87
C ASP A 37 -8.54 20.79 4.70
N ALA A 38 -8.97 19.87 5.56
CA ALA A 38 -8.52 18.48 5.52
C ALA A 38 -8.81 17.81 4.16
N SER A 39 -9.98 18.11 3.57
CA SER A 39 -10.37 17.57 2.27
C SER A 39 -9.56 18.16 1.12
N ILE A 40 -9.25 19.46 1.18
CA ILE A 40 -8.45 20.17 0.18
C ILE A 40 -6.99 19.66 0.22
N ILE A 41 -6.43 19.52 1.41
CA ILE A 41 -5.07 19.00 1.63
C ILE A 41 -4.97 17.55 1.13
N LEU A 42 -5.97 16.71 1.42
CA LEU A 42 -6.01 15.34 0.92
C LEU A 42 -6.14 15.31 -0.61
N ALA A 43 -7.00 16.14 -1.20
CA ALA A 43 -7.15 16.24 -2.66
C ALA A 43 -5.86 16.70 -3.34
N ALA A 44 -5.12 17.64 -2.73
CA ALA A 44 -3.83 18.10 -3.22
C ALA A 44 -2.76 16.99 -3.24
N ALA A 45 -2.88 15.96 -2.39
CA ALA A 45 -1.98 14.80 -2.39
C ALA A 45 -2.28 13.78 -3.52
N ASP A 46 -3.37 13.96 -4.26
CA ASP A 46 -3.86 13.11 -5.35
C ASP A 46 -3.98 11.61 -4.97
N PRO A 47 -4.98 11.26 -4.14
CA PRO A 47 -5.13 9.91 -3.64
C PRO A 47 -5.80 8.98 -4.68
N CYS A 48 -5.03 8.14 -5.38
CA CYS A 48 -5.57 6.98 -6.12
C CYS A 48 -5.42 5.70 -5.29
N TYR A 49 -6.51 5.28 -4.64
CA TYR A 49 -6.59 4.03 -3.88
C TYR A 49 -6.36 2.80 -4.76
N CYS A 50 -6.82 2.87 -6.01
CA CYS A 50 -6.50 1.95 -7.09
C CYS A 50 -5.00 1.65 -7.23
N CYS A 51 -4.14 2.64 -7.01
CA CYS A 51 -2.70 2.52 -7.14
C CYS A 51 -2.02 2.02 -5.86
N THR A 52 -2.62 2.27 -4.70
CA THR A 52 -2.11 1.89 -3.39
C THR A 52 -2.47 0.46 -2.99
N GLU A 53 -3.63 -0.04 -3.44
CA GLU A 53 -4.18 -1.33 -3.03
C GLU A 53 -4.27 -2.30 -4.21
N ARG A 54 -3.16 -2.99 -4.51
CA ARG A 54 -3.05 -3.91 -5.66
C ARG A 54 -2.47 -5.26 -5.28
N MET A 55 -3.02 -5.90 -4.25
CA MET A 55 -2.49 -7.19 -3.79
C MET A 55 -3.60 -8.22 -3.63
N ALA A 56 -3.45 -9.34 -4.33
CA ALA A 56 -4.19 -10.57 -4.10
C ALA A 56 -3.17 -11.69 -3.90
N VAL A 57 -3.45 -12.62 -2.98
CA VAL A 57 -2.58 -13.76 -2.71
C VAL A 57 -3.32 -15.02 -3.11
N ILE A 58 -2.79 -15.70 -4.12
CA ILE A 58 -3.38 -16.88 -4.74
C ILE A 58 -2.48 -18.08 -4.47
N ASP A 59 -3.06 -19.19 -4.05
CA ASP A 59 -2.37 -20.48 -4.05
C ASP A 59 -2.28 -21.01 -5.49
N LYS A 60 -1.06 -21.14 -6.00
CA LYS A 60 -0.78 -21.58 -7.37
C LYS A 60 -1.31 -23.00 -7.67
N LYS A 61 -1.41 -23.89 -6.67
CA LYS A 61 -1.89 -25.26 -6.90
C LYS A 61 -3.40 -25.32 -7.05
N THR A 62 -4.12 -24.53 -6.26
CA THR A 62 -5.59 -24.55 -6.20
C THR A 62 -6.26 -23.40 -6.98
N ASN A 63 -5.48 -22.40 -7.41
CA ASN A 63 -5.95 -21.14 -7.99
C ASN A 63 -6.96 -20.38 -7.11
N LYS A 64 -6.95 -20.62 -5.80
CA LYS A 64 -7.84 -19.93 -4.85
C LYS A 64 -7.13 -18.79 -4.15
N GLN A 65 -7.88 -17.73 -3.86
CA GLN A 65 -7.42 -16.67 -2.98
C GLN A 65 -7.28 -17.19 -1.56
N VAL A 66 -6.12 -16.97 -0.95
CA VAL A 66 -5.80 -17.47 0.39
C VAL A 66 -5.73 -16.39 1.46
N LEU A 67 -5.68 -15.12 1.07
CA LEU A 67 -5.72 -13.98 2.01
C LEU A 67 -6.74 -12.96 1.54
N SER A 68 -7.57 -12.51 2.47
CA SER A 68 -8.48 -11.38 2.26
C SER A 68 -7.73 -10.04 2.35
N ALA A 69 -8.37 -8.96 1.93
CA ALA A 69 -7.84 -7.61 2.11
C ALA A 69 -7.56 -7.29 3.59
N GLN A 70 -8.45 -7.71 4.49
CA GLN A 70 -8.30 -7.51 5.93
C GLN A 70 -7.09 -8.25 6.50
N ASP A 71 -6.81 -9.47 6.02
CA ASP A 71 -5.62 -10.21 6.43
C ASP A 71 -4.33 -9.48 6.04
N LEU A 72 -4.29 -8.95 4.81
CA LEU A 72 -3.14 -8.19 4.31
C LEU A 72 -2.91 -6.90 5.11
N VAL A 73 -3.99 -6.19 5.47
CA VAL A 73 -3.91 -5.01 6.35
C VAL A 73 -3.39 -5.40 7.73
N ARG A 74 -3.92 -6.45 8.34
CA ARG A 74 -3.49 -6.96 9.66
C ARG A 74 -1.99 -7.31 9.64
N MET A 75 -1.55 -8.07 8.65
CA MET A 75 -0.13 -8.44 8.49
C MET A 75 0.77 -7.22 8.32
N GLY A 76 0.32 -6.20 7.58
CA GLY A 76 1.02 -4.94 7.43
C GLY A 76 1.19 -4.21 8.77
N GLN A 77 0.11 -4.08 9.53
CA GLN A 77 0.13 -3.45 10.86
C GLN A 77 1.02 -4.21 11.85
N GLU A 78 0.95 -5.55 11.88
CA GLU A 78 1.81 -6.38 12.71
C GLU A 78 3.29 -6.21 12.38
N LYS A 79 3.62 -6.16 11.09
CA LYS A 79 4.99 -5.89 10.66
C LYS A 79 5.45 -4.51 11.10
N THR A 80 4.62 -3.47 10.93
CA THR A 80 4.94 -2.11 11.40
C THR A 80 5.14 -2.09 12.91
N ARG A 81 4.27 -2.75 13.70
CA ARG A 81 4.43 -2.88 15.16
C ARG A 81 5.75 -3.54 15.55
N LYS A 82 6.19 -4.57 14.82
CA LYS A 82 7.48 -5.24 15.06
C LYS A 82 8.69 -4.37 14.71
N LEU A 83 8.56 -3.51 13.70
CA LEU A 83 9.63 -2.61 13.25
C LEU A 83 9.69 -1.32 14.07
N TRP A 84 8.60 -0.96 14.73
CA TRP A 84 8.54 0.23 15.57
C TRP A 84 9.40 0.00 16.83
N LYS A 85 10.52 0.71 16.89
CA LYS A 85 11.28 0.94 18.12
C LYS A 85 10.88 2.33 18.63
N PRO A 86 10.58 2.48 19.94
CA PRO A 86 10.20 3.77 20.52
C PRO A 86 11.30 4.82 20.36
#